data_AF-A0A1G7GVW9-F1
#
_entry.id   AF-A0A1G7GVW9-F1
#
_cell.length_a   1.000
_cell.length_b   1.000
_cell.length_c   1.000
_cell.angle_alpha   90.00
_cell.angle_beta   90.00
_cell.angle_gamma   90.00
#
_symmetry.space_group_name_H-M   'P 1'
#
loop_
_entity.id
_entity.type
_entity.pdbx_description
1 polymer ?
#
loop_
_entity_poly.entity_id
_entity_poly.type
_entity_poly.pdbx_seq_one_letter_code
_entity_poly.pdbx_strand_id
1 'polypeptide(L)'
;MNTLLENEKRIILKFFEDSANDYWKTIREISAATGIRFDDVLEIIFTSKDFAESNSRRKNGELLYTSRKVYNKRAPFWEKFLAACANRAAF
;
A
#
# COMPACT_ATOMS: atom_id res chain seq x y z
N MET A 1 13.00 -11.77 -5.99
CA MET A 1 13.10 -10.30 -6.09
C MET A 1 14.57 -9.93 -6.07
N ASN A 2 15.00 -9.01 -6.93
CA ASN A 2 16.40 -8.56 -6.95
C ASN A 2 16.76 -7.83 -5.64
N THR A 3 18.02 -7.85 -5.25
CA THR A 3 18.51 -7.19 -4.02
C THR A 3 18.26 -5.68 -4.00
N LEU A 4 18.26 -5.04 -5.18
CA LEU A 4 17.89 -3.62 -5.36
C LEU A 4 16.42 -3.37 -5.00
N LEU A 5 15.52 -4.14 -5.62
CA LEU A 5 14.07 -4.06 -5.38
C LEU A 5 13.70 -4.35 -3.91
N GLU A 6 14.43 -5.24 -3.23
CA GLU A 6 14.19 -5.51 -1.80
C GLU A 6 14.60 -4.33 -0.90
N ASN A 7 15.64 -3.57 -1.28
CA ASN A 7 16.00 -2.33 -0.61
C ASN A 7 14.97 -1.22 -0.86
N GLU A 8 14.53 -1.06 -2.10
CA GLU A 8 13.49 -0.11 -2.48
C GLU A 8 12.17 -0.40 -1.76
N LYS A 9 11.80 -1.68 -1.66
CA LYS A 9 10.66 -2.13 -0.84
C LYS A 9 10.78 -1.68 0.61
N ARG A 10 11.96 -1.81 1.23
CA ARG A 10 12.18 -1.36 2.61
C ARG A 10 12.01 0.16 2.76
N ILE A 11 12.46 0.93 1.78
CA ILE A 11 12.27 2.40 1.76
C ILE A 11 10.78 2.74 1.69
N ILE A 12 10.03 2.09 0.79
CA ILE A 12 8.58 2.30 0.64
C ILE A 12 7.84 1.93 1.94
N LEU A 13 8.17 0.80 2.55
CA LEU A 13 7.57 0.38 3.82
C LEU A 13 7.83 1.40 4.94
N LYS A 14 9.06 1.91 5.04
CA LYS A 14 9.43 2.93 6.01
C LYS A 14 8.66 4.25 5.78
N PHE A 15 8.53 4.68 4.52
CA PHE A 15 7.74 5.85 4.16
C PHE A 15 6.28 5.77 4.67
N PHE A 16 5.66 4.60 4.57
CA PHE A 16 4.32 4.38 5.13
C PHE A 16 4.29 4.36 6.66
N GLU A 17 5.32 3.84 7.32
CA GLU A 17 5.41 3.84 8.78
C GLU A 17 5.51 5.28 9.34
N ASP A 18 6.27 6.13 8.66
CA ASP A 18 6.47 7.55 9.02
C ASP A 18 5.23 8.42 8.70
N SER A 19 4.44 8.04 7.68
CA SER A 19 3.21 8.75 7.30
C SER A 19 2.05 8.46 8.26
N ALA A 20 1.94 9.24 9.33
CA ALA A 20 1.05 8.93 10.44
C ALA A 20 -0.47 9.16 10.20
N ASN A 21 -0.86 10.23 9.51
CA ASN A 21 -2.29 10.58 9.40
C ASN A 21 -2.88 10.31 8.00
N ASP A 22 -2.04 10.28 6.97
CA ASP A 22 -2.45 10.02 5.60
C ASP A 22 -1.70 8.79 5.08
N TYR A 23 -2.23 7.61 5.42
CA TYR A 23 -1.58 6.33 5.17
C TYR A 23 -1.93 5.72 3.82
N TRP A 24 -2.87 6.31 3.07
CA TRP A 24 -3.26 5.90 1.72
C TRP A 24 -2.57 6.79 0.69
N LYS A 25 -1.73 6.21 -0.17
CA LYS A 25 -0.97 6.95 -1.18
C LYS A 25 -1.08 6.30 -2.53
N THR A 26 -1.12 7.11 -3.58
CA THR A 26 -1.03 6.64 -4.97
C THR A 26 0.40 6.21 -5.30
N ILE A 27 0.58 5.38 -6.33
CA ILE A 27 1.91 4.99 -6.82
C ILE A 27 2.76 6.23 -7.17
N ARG A 28 2.13 7.26 -7.75
CA ARG A 28 2.80 8.54 -8.07
C ARG A 28 3.31 9.25 -6.83
N GLU A 29 2.49 9.34 -5.77
CA GLU A 29 2.90 9.96 -4.51
C GLU A 29 4.03 9.18 -3.84
N ILE A 30 3.97 7.84 -3.88
CA ILE A 30 5.02 6.98 -3.33
C ILE A 30 6.33 7.20 -4.10
N SER A 31 6.29 7.17 -5.43
CA SER A 31 7.45 7.42 -6.29
C SER A 31 8.03 8.81 -6.03
N ALA A 32 7.20 9.86 -5.96
CA ALA A 32 7.64 11.22 -5.69
C ALA A 32 8.26 11.37 -4.29
N ALA A 33 7.71 10.71 -3.26
CA ALA A 33 8.20 10.81 -1.89
C ALA A 33 9.44 9.97 -1.62
N THR A 34 9.59 8.82 -2.28
CA THR A 34 10.71 7.89 -2.07
C THR A 34 11.86 8.09 -3.05
N GLY A 35 11.62 8.79 -4.17
CA GLY A 35 12.58 8.94 -5.26
C GLY A 35 12.77 7.66 -6.10
N ILE A 36 11.99 6.61 -5.82
CA ILE A 36 12.02 5.35 -6.56
C ILE A 36 11.23 5.52 -7.85
N ARG A 37 11.68 4.88 -8.94
CA ARG A 37 10.99 4.97 -10.23
C ARG A 37 9.59 4.40 -10.13
N PHE A 38 8.67 4.99 -10.88
CA PHE A 38 7.28 4.56 -10.92
C PHE A 38 7.13 3.06 -11.24
N ASP A 39 7.88 2.57 -12.23
CA ASP A 39 7.84 1.16 -12.63
C ASP A 39 8.30 0.22 -11.51
N ASP A 40 9.36 0.59 -10.80
CA ASP A 40 9.91 -0.21 -9.70
C ASP A 40 8.95 -0.21 -8.51
N VAL A 41 8.34 0.93 -8.17
CA VAL A 41 7.29 1.01 -7.15
C VAL A 41 6.10 0.11 -7.54
N LEU A 42 5.69 0.13 -8.80
CA LEU A 42 4.59 -0.68 -9.31
C LEU A 42 4.93 -2.18 -9.20
N GLU A 43 6.10 -2.59 -9.66
CA GLU A 43 6.58 -3.97 -9.53
C GLU A 43 6.60 -4.42 -8.07
N ILE A 44 7.14 -3.59 -7.17
CA ILE A 44 7.23 -3.90 -5.74
C ILE A 44 5.84 -4.05 -5.11
N ILE A 45 4.91 -3.13 -5.40
CA ILE A 45 3.56 -3.17 -4.81
C ILE A 45 2.77 -4.37 -5.30
N PHE A 46 2.83 -4.69 -6.60
CA PHE A 46 2.06 -5.80 -7.17
C PHE A 46 2.69 -7.17 -6.90
N THR A 47 4.01 -7.25 -6.74
CA THR A 47 4.71 -8.52 -6.47
C THR A 47 4.76 -8.84 -4.98
N SER A 48 4.76 -7.83 -4.11
CA SER A 48 4.90 -8.00 -2.66
C SER A 48 3.56 -8.13 -1.96
N LYS A 49 3.41 -9.18 -1.14
CA LYS A 49 2.22 -9.38 -0.29
C LYS A 49 2.15 -8.42 0.90
N ASP A 50 3.13 -7.53 1.08
CA ASP A 50 3.21 -6.61 2.23
C ASP A 50 2.38 -5.33 2.05
N PHE A 51 1.79 -5.12 0.87
CA PHE A 51 0.95 -3.97 0.57
C PHE A 51 -0.55 -4.34 0.55
N ALA A 52 -1.38 -3.35 0.84
CA ALA A 52 -2.82 -3.41 0.77
C ALA A 52 -3.31 -2.37 -0.26
N GLU A 53 -4.19 -2.81 -1.14
CA GLU A 53 -4.90 -1.96 -2.09
C GLU A 53 -6.21 -1.48 -1.48
N SER A 54 -6.59 -0.22 -1.73
CA SER A 54 -7.89 0.30 -1.33
C SER A 54 -8.98 -0.14 -2.30
N ASN A 55 -10.17 -0.45 -1.77
CA ASN A 55 -11.38 -0.52 -2.58
C ASN A 55 -11.85 0.87 -3.06
N SER A 56 -11.40 1.94 -2.38
CA SER A 56 -11.76 3.32 -2.71
C SER A 56 -10.75 3.91 -3.68
N ARG A 57 -11.23 4.45 -4.80
CA ARG A 57 -10.41 5.19 -5.77
C ARG A 57 -10.46 6.68 -5.44
N ARG A 58 -9.36 7.42 -5.67
CA ARG A 58 -9.43 8.90 -5.68
C ARG A 58 -10.39 9.37 -6.79
N LYS A 59 -10.83 10.64 -6.74
CA LYS A 59 -11.72 11.25 -7.75
C LYS A 59 -11.23 11.12 -9.20
N ASN A 60 -9.93 10.95 -9.40
CA ASN A 60 -9.25 10.75 -10.68
C ASN A 60 -9.12 9.26 -11.08
N GLY A 61 -9.73 8.32 -10.34
CA GLY A 61 -9.75 6.89 -10.65
C GLY A 61 -8.50 6.12 -10.22
N GLU A 62 -7.51 6.79 -9.63
CA GLU A 62 -6.28 6.14 -9.16
C GLU A 62 -6.52 5.32 -7.89
N LEU A 63 -5.93 4.12 -7.88
CA LEU A 63 -5.93 3.21 -6.73
C LEU A 63 -4.99 3.75 -5.65
N LEU A 64 -5.38 3.57 -4.38
CA LEU A 64 -4.55 3.93 -3.24
C LEU A 64 -3.94 2.67 -2.65
N TYR A 65 -2.72 2.81 -2.19
CA TYR A 65 -1.94 1.75 -1.61
C TYR A 65 -1.46 2.16 -0.22
N THR A 66 -1.35 1.17 0.66
CA THR A 66 -0.74 1.32 1.97
C THR A 66 0.03 0.06 2.35
N SER A 67 0.87 0.12 3.38
CA SER A 67 1.48 -1.10 3.92
C SER A 67 0.47 -1.85 4.79
N ARG A 68 0.45 -3.19 4.70
CA ARG A 68 -0.42 -4.03 5.54
C ARG A 68 -0.17 -3.84 7.02
N LYS A 69 1.08 -3.53 7.40
CA LYS A 69 1.44 -3.25 8.79
C LYS A 69 0.78 -1.97 9.29
N VAL A 70 0.78 -0.91 8.48
CA VAL A 70 0.13 0.36 8.82
C VAL A 70 -1.39 0.22 8.78
N TYR A 71 -1.94 -0.47 7.77
CA TYR A 71 -3.36 -0.83 7.71
C TYR A 71 -3.77 -1.61 8.96
N ASN A 72 -3.03 -2.64 9.36
CA ASN A 72 -3.35 -3.41 10.56
C ASN A 72 -3.18 -2.61 11.86
N LYS A 73 -2.32 -1.59 11.90
CA LYS A 73 -2.13 -0.78 13.10
C LYS A 73 -3.18 0.33 13.23
N ARG A 74 -3.63 0.89 12.10
CA ARG A 74 -4.43 2.13 12.07
C ARG A 74 -5.86 1.95 11.56
N ALA A 75 -6.15 0.91 10.76
CA ALA A 75 -7.50 0.69 10.29
C ALA A 75 -8.42 0.34 11.48
N PRO A 76 -9.57 1.02 11.60
CA PRO A 76 -10.55 0.74 12.65
C PRO A 76 -10.99 -0.72 12.54
N PHE A 77 -11.24 -1.35 13.70
CA PHE A 77 -11.57 -2.78 13.80
C PHE A 77 -12.73 -3.20 12.89
N TRP A 78 -13.66 -2.29 12.61
CA TRP A 78 -14.80 -2.48 11.70
C TRP A 78 -14.43 -2.59 10.21
N GLU A 79 -13.41 -1.86 9.72
CA GLU A 79 -12.94 -2.01 8.33
C GLU A 79 -12.22 -3.34 8.11
N LYS A 80 -11.49 -3.82 9.13
CA LYS A 80 -10.89 -5.16 9.09
C LYS A 80 -11.96 -6.26 9.04
N PHE A 81 -13.04 -6.09 9.80
CA PHE A 81 -14.16 -7.02 9.81
C PHE A 81 -14.89 -7.04 8.45
N LEU A 82 -15.15 -5.86 7.86
CA LEU A 82 -15.78 -5.76 6.53
C LEU A 82 -14.89 -6.33 5.41
N ALA A 83 -13.57 -6.08 5.44
CA ALA A 83 -12.64 -6.66 4.47
C ALA A 83 -12.51 -8.19 4.61
N ALA A 84 -12.60 -8.72 5.83
CA ALA A 84 -12.63 -10.17 6.09
C ALA A 84 -13.94 -10.82 5.64
N CYS A 85 -15.09 -10.15 5.86
CA CYS A 85 -16.40 -10.62 5.41
C CYS A 85 -16.55 -10.55 3.88
N ALA A 86 -16.04 -9.51 3.22
CA ALA A 86 -16.08 -9.38 1.76
C ALA A 86 -15.26 -10.49 1.07
N ASN A 87 -14.10 -10.87 1.62
CA ASN A 87 -13.32 -12.01 1.11
C ASN A 87 -14.00 -13.37 1.37
N ARG A 88 -14.90 -13.47 2.36
CA ARG A 88 -15.63 -14.71 2.67
C ARG A 88 -16.90 -14.90 1.84
N ALA A 89 -17.42 -13.83 1.23
CA ALA A 89 -18.58 -13.89 0.32
C ALA A 89 -18.20 -14.20 -1.14
N ALA A 90 -16.90 -14.31 -1.44
CA ALA A 90 -16.37 -14.63 -2.77
C ALA A 90 -15.98 -16.12 -2.93
N PHE A 91 -16.45 -16.99 -2.04
CA PHE A 91 -16.27 -18.44 -2.12
C PHE A 91 -17.62 -19.17 -2.11
#